data_AF-A0A948YV26-F1
#
_entry.id   AF-A0A948YV26-F1
#
_cell.length_a   1.000
_cell.length_b   1.000
_cell.length_c   1.000
_cell.angle_alpha   90.00
_cell.angle_beta   90.00
_cell.angle_gamma   90.00
#
_symmetry.space_group_name_H-M   'P 1'
#
loop_
_entity.id
_entity.type
_entity.pdbx_description
1 polymer ?
#
loop_
_entity_poly.entity_id
_entity_poly.type
_entity_poly.pdbx_seq_one_letter_code
_entity_poly.pdbx_strand_id
1 'polypeptide(L)'
;MAYAPVVGISIRYQLEDREEEILSPYATLNKNSLGRRSEEEDEGCDIRMPFQRDRDRITHSKTFRRLKHKTQVFLAPAGDHYRTRLTHVLEVSQIARTIAAALCLNEALTEAIALGHDLGHTPFGHAGEATLNELHPGGFRHYVHSLRVVDFLENRGKGLNLTFEVRNGIIKHSKGRNDILPDNSSELPATMEGQVVRVADIIAYVNHDMDDALRAGIIHESDLPADIKAVIGDRHSKRTGAMVRDLIVETLAAGDGRLHLSHKMLRAITDLRTFLYENVYRFYKVHNEFEKAQRVIRDLYHYFLENGLMERDGTSWQPKTQKNVWASEKIAHRRVCDFIAGMTDRYALSLYEYIFLPKPWNV
;
A
#
# COMPACT_ATOMS: atom_id res chain seq x y z
N MET A 1 36.59 3.44 9.31
CA MET A 1 37.14 4.57 8.54
C MET A 1 36.01 5.58 8.31
N ALA A 2 36.30 6.87 8.17
CA ALA A 2 35.30 7.85 7.77
C ALA A 2 35.15 7.82 6.25
N TYR A 3 33.96 7.53 5.72
CA TYR A 3 33.70 7.60 4.28
C TYR A 3 33.47 9.06 3.90
N ALA A 4 34.35 9.61 3.07
CA ALA A 4 34.17 10.90 2.42
C ALA A 4 34.10 10.66 0.90
N PRO A 5 33.03 11.11 0.22
CA PRO A 5 32.94 10.97 -1.23
C PRO A 5 34.10 11.70 -1.93
N VAL A 6 34.68 11.05 -2.93
CA VAL A 6 35.77 11.57 -3.76
C VAL A 6 35.19 12.11 -5.06
N VAL A 7 35.55 13.34 -5.41
CA VAL A 7 35.16 13.99 -6.67
C VAL A 7 35.97 13.40 -7.83
N GLY A 8 35.35 13.16 -8.97
CA GLY A 8 35.98 12.58 -10.17
C GLY A 8 35.67 11.10 -10.38
N ILE A 9 35.03 10.45 -9.41
CA ILE A 9 34.42 9.12 -9.52
C ILE A 9 32.92 9.30 -9.27
N SER A 10 32.07 8.54 -9.96
CA SER A 10 30.64 8.55 -9.71
C SER A 10 30.35 8.31 -8.21
N ILE A 11 29.57 9.21 -7.61
CA ILE A 11 29.15 9.10 -6.20
C ILE A 11 28.29 7.84 -6.03
N ARG A 12 27.50 7.49 -7.03
CA ARG A 12 26.70 6.26 -7.05
C ARG A 12 27.56 5.02 -6.82
N TYR A 13 28.64 4.84 -7.57
CA TYR A 13 29.52 3.67 -7.41
C TYR A 13 30.17 3.64 -6.03
N GLN A 14 30.59 4.80 -5.52
CA GLN A 14 31.15 4.90 -4.16
C GLN A 14 30.14 4.53 -3.08
N LEU A 15 28.85 4.83 -3.28
CA LEU A 15 27.77 4.42 -2.37
C LEU A 15 27.48 2.91 -2.48
N GLU A 16 27.49 2.36 -3.70
CA GLU A 16 27.30 0.92 -3.95
C GLU A 16 28.41 0.08 -3.31
N ASP A 17 29.68 0.51 -3.41
CA ASP A 17 30.81 -0.17 -2.75
C ASP A 17 30.67 -0.12 -1.22
N ARG A 18 30.22 1.03 -0.68
CA ARG A 18 30.00 1.19 0.75
C ARG A 18 28.88 0.27 1.26
N GLU A 19 27.85 0.00 0.46
CA GLU A 19 26.77 -0.91 0.86
C GLU A 19 27.30 -2.31 1.20
N GLU A 20 28.32 -2.81 0.50
CA GLU A 20 28.91 -4.12 0.79
C GLU A 20 29.58 -4.22 2.16
N GLU A 21 30.15 -3.12 2.63
CA GLU A 21 30.90 -3.08 3.88
C GLU A 21 29.98 -2.90 5.11
N ILE A 22 28.80 -2.27 4.91
CA ILE A 22 27.91 -1.88 6.03
C ILE A 22 26.64 -2.72 6.12
N LEU A 23 26.15 -3.28 5.01
CA LEU A 23 24.91 -4.02 5.00
C LEU A 23 25.12 -5.49 5.42
N SER A 24 24.06 -6.09 5.92
CA SER A 24 24.01 -7.51 6.25
C SER A 24 24.25 -8.37 4.99
N PRO A 25 24.87 -9.55 5.10
CA PRO A 25 25.00 -10.50 3.99
C PRO A 25 23.66 -10.92 3.35
N TYR A 26 22.55 -10.73 4.08
CA TYR A 26 21.20 -11.03 3.62
C TYR A 26 20.47 -9.82 3.00
N ALA A 27 21.10 -8.65 3.02
CA ALA A 27 20.55 -7.43 2.44
C ALA A 27 20.68 -7.42 0.91
N THR A 28 19.74 -6.74 0.25
CA THR A 28 19.79 -6.56 -1.20
C THR A 28 20.65 -5.36 -1.55
N LEU A 29 21.78 -5.59 -2.22
CA LEU A 29 22.69 -4.53 -2.67
C LEU A 29 22.18 -3.87 -3.96
N ASN A 30 22.34 -2.55 -4.10
CA ASN A 30 21.94 -1.83 -5.31
C ASN A 30 22.66 -2.36 -6.56
N LYS A 31 23.96 -2.67 -6.43
CA LYS A 31 24.78 -3.20 -7.53
C LYS A 31 24.36 -4.58 -8.04
N ASN A 32 23.63 -5.34 -7.22
CA ASN A 32 23.13 -6.68 -7.54
C ASN A 32 21.65 -6.67 -7.99
N SER A 33 21.06 -5.49 -8.24
CA SER A 33 19.69 -5.39 -8.73
C SER A 33 19.55 -6.13 -10.06
N LEU A 34 18.43 -6.86 -10.22
CA LEU A 34 18.02 -7.49 -11.48
C LEU A 34 17.53 -6.47 -12.52
N GLY A 35 17.61 -5.18 -12.18
CA GLY A 35 17.37 -4.09 -13.11
C GLY A 35 15.89 -3.79 -13.35
N ARG A 36 15.64 -3.08 -14.45
CA ARG A 36 14.33 -2.53 -14.83
C ARG A 36 13.77 -3.30 -16.01
N ARG A 37 12.47 -3.16 -16.26
CA ARG A 37 11.80 -3.84 -17.39
C ARG A 37 12.21 -3.25 -18.74
N SER A 38 12.34 -1.93 -18.78
CA SER A 38 12.85 -1.20 -19.94
C SER A 38 14.22 -0.65 -19.59
N GLU A 39 15.18 -0.86 -20.49
CA GLU A 39 16.48 -0.20 -20.39
C GLU A 39 16.27 1.32 -20.40
N GLU A 40 17.02 2.00 -19.54
CA GLU A 40 17.07 3.45 -19.48
C GLU A 40 18.52 3.85 -19.66
N GLU A 41 18.76 4.81 -20.54
CA GLU A 41 20.05 5.47 -20.64
C GLU A 41 20.34 6.12 -19.29
N ASP A 42 21.41 5.67 -18.65
CA ASP A 42 21.86 6.15 -17.34
C ASP A 42 22.60 7.50 -17.44
N GLU A 43 22.38 8.24 -18.53
CA GLU A 43 23.08 9.49 -18.84
C GLU A 43 22.92 10.50 -17.70
N GLY A 44 24.04 10.76 -17.02
CA GLY A 44 24.15 11.76 -15.95
C GLY A 44 23.65 11.33 -14.58
N CYS A 45 23.38 10.04 -14.33
CA CYS A 45 22.98 9.56 -13.01
C CYS A 45 24.17 9.17 -12.11
N ASP A 46 25.04 10.15 -11.82
CA ASP A 46 26.27 9.94 -11.07
C ASP A 46 26.09 9.92 -9.53
N ILE A 47 24.88 10.19 -9.05
CA ILE A 47 24.62 10.42 -7.61
C ILE A 47 23.66 9.40 -7.01
N ARG A 48 22.53 9.15 -7.66
CA ARG A 48 21.42 8.38 -7.07
C ARG A 48 21.52 6.89 -7.41
N MET A 49 21.39 6.06 -6.39
CA MET A 49 21.31 4.61 -6.54
C MET A 49 19.94 4.16 -7.08
N PRO A 50 19.85 2.99 -7.74
CA PRO A 50 18.60 2.46 -8.32
C PRO A 50 17.38 2.53 -7.41
N PHE A 51 17.49 2.08 -6.15
CA PHE A 51 16.34 2.05 -5.22
C PHE A 51 15.92 3.45 -4.74
N GLN A 52 16.87 4.38 -4.62
CA GLN A 52 16.57 5.78 -4.32
C GLN A 52 15.76 6.42 -5.46
N ARG A 53 16.11 6.11 -6.73
CA ARG A 53 15.35 6.59 -7.90
C ARG A 53 13.93 6.03 -7.90
N ASP A 54 13.75 4.77 -7.52
CA ASP A 54 12.43 4.15 -7.45
C ASP A 54 11.54 4.84 -6.42
N ARG A 55 12.08 5.09 -5.23
CA ARG A 55 11.42 5.88 -4.20
C ARG A 55 11.02 7.26 -4.72
N ASP A 56 11.94 7.97 -5.38
CA ASP A 56 11.68 9.31 -5.92
C ASP A 56 10.56 9.26 -6.99
N ARG A 57 10.55 8.25 -7.86
CA ARG A 57 9.49 8.06 -8.88
C ARG A 57 8.13 7.82 -8.25
N ILE A 58 8.07 6.98 -7.21
CA ILE A 58 6.84 6.68 -6.48
C ILE A 58 6.30 7.95 -5.82
N THR A 59 7.13 8.66 -5.05
CA THR A 59 6.72 9.87 -4.31
C THR A 59 6.23 11.00 -5.22
N HIS A 60 6.81 11.15 -6.42
CA HIS A 60 6.41 12.17 -7.38
C HIS A 60 5.22 11.76 -8.27
N SER A 61 4.77 10.50 -8.20
CA SER A 61 3.66 10.00 -9.01
C SER A 61 2.34 10.67 -8.66
N LYS A 62 1.42 10.73 -9.64
CA LYS A 62 0.07 11.28 -9.39
C LYS A 62 -0.72 10.36 -8.45
N THR A 63 -0.55 9.05 -8.59
CA THR A 63 -1.24 8.06 -7.76
C THR A 63 -0.82 8.15 -6.30
N PHE A 64 0.47 8.35 -6.00
CA PHE A 64 0.90 8.57 -4.61
C PHE A 64 0.26 9.82 -3.99
N ARG A 65 0.17 10.93 -4.73
CA ARG A 65 -0.53 12.15 -4.26
C ARG A 65 -2.01 11.91 -3.99
N ARG A 66 -2.66 11.01 -4.73
CA ARG A 66 -4.09 10.67 -4.54
C ARG A 66 -4.34 9.92 -3.23
N LEU A 67 -3.34 9.27 -2.65
CA LEU A 67 -3.47 8.57 -1.35
C LEU A 67 -3.90 9.52 -0.22
N LYS A 68 -3.58 10.82 -0.32
CA LYS A 68 -4.06 11.87 0.60
C LYS A 68 -5.59 11.98 0.63
N HIS A 69 -6.26 11.59 -0.45
CA HIS A 69 -7.69 11.74 -0.65
C HIS A 69 -8.41 10.38 -0.77
N LYS A 70 -7.80 9.33 -0.21
CA LYS A 70 -8.38 8.00 -0.08
C LYS A 70 -8.47 7.60 1.39
N THR A 71 -9.66 7.23 1.83
CA THR A 71 -9.91 6.65 3.14
C THR A 71 -9.23 5.30 3.24
N GLN A 72 -8.83 4.97 4.46
CA GLN A 72 -8.25 3.68 4.76
C GLN A 72 -9.33 2.64 5.09
N VAL A 73 -9.73 2.54 6.36
CA VAL A 73 -10.75 1.59 6.85
C VAL A 73 -12.09 2.28 7.10
N PHE A 74 -12.10 3.41 7.78
CA PHE A 74 -13.33 4.15 8.07
C PHE A 74 -13.64 5.13 6.94
N LEU A 75 -14.87 5.07 6.42
CA LEU A 75 -15.40 6.08 5.50
C LEU A 75 -15.47 7.39 6.27
N ALA A 76 -14.53 8.28 5.94
CA ALA A 76 -14.21 9.54 6.59
C ALA A 76 -15.31 10.05 7.53
N PRO A 77 -15.23 9.76 8.84
CA PRO A 77 -16.10 10.43 9.78
C PRO A 77 -15.77 11.92 9.73
N ALA A 78 -16.76 12.77 9.98
CA ALA A 78 -16.60 14.22 9.96
C ALA A 78 -15.64 14.67 11.10
N GLY A 79 -14.33 14.65 10.83
CA GLY A 79 -13.29 15.08 11.75
C GLY A 79 -11.93 15.23 11.05
N ASP A 80 -11.13 16.19 11.52
CA ASP A 80 -9.89 16.60 10.84
C ASP A 80 -8.69 15.67 11.08
N HIS A 81 -8.85 14.63 11.90
CA HIS A 81 -7.76 13.77 12.39
C HIS A 81 -7.85 12.30 11.98
N TYR A 82 -8.69 11.97 11.00
CA TYR A 82 -8.78 10.59 10.51
C TYR A 82 -7.64 10.24 9.56
N ARG A 83 -7.18 8.99 9.67
CA ARG A 83 -6.09 8.46 8.85
C ARG A 83 -6.54 8.32 7.39
N THR A 84 -5.65 8.73 6.50
CA THR A 84 -5.75 8.50 5.06
C THR A 84 -4.81 7.36 4.68
N ARG A 85 -4.92 6.84 3.46
CA ARG A 85 -3.92 5.89 2.95
C ARG A 85 -2.51 6.46 2.93
N LEU A 86 -2.36 7.77 2.71
CA LEU A 86 -1.04 8.40 2.76
C LEU A 86 -0.42 8.32 4.16
N THR A 87 -1.20 8.59 5.22
CA THR A 87 -0.67 8.49 6.59
C THR A 87 -0.32 7.05 6.97
N HIS A 88 -1.11 6.08 6.50
CA HIS A 88 -0.79 4.67 6.67
C HIS A 88 0.52 4.27 5.99
N VAL A 89 0.68 4.62 4.71
CA VAL A 89 1.89 4.33 3.94
C VAL A 89 3.15 4.95 4.59
N LEU A 90 3.03 6.16 5.14
CA LEU A 90 4.15 6.79 5.87
C LEU A 90 4.48 6.06 7.18
N GLU A 91 3.49 5.56 7.90
CA GLU A 91 3.69 4.76 9.11
C GLU A 91 4.34 3.41 8.79
N VAL A 92 3.86 2.71 7.76
CA VAL A 92 4.49 1.45 7.26
C VAL A 92 5.93 1.71 6.88
N SER A 93 6.20 2.79 6.14
CA SER A 93 7.56 3.19 5.75
C SER A 93 8.46 3.44 6.96
N GLN A 94 7.97 4.15 7.97
CA GLN A 94 8.73 4.41 9.19
C GLN A 94 9.05 3.11 9.97
N ILE A 95 8.06 2.24 10.15
CA ILE A 95 8.23 0.96 10.86
C ILE A 95 9.21 0.07 10.09
N ALA A 96 9.01 -0.08 8.78
CA ALA A 96 9.83 -0.92 7.93
C ALA A 96 11.29 -0.44 7.91
N ARG A 97 11.52 0.87 7.80
CA ARG A 97 12.88 1.44 7.85
C ARG A 97 13.54 1.27 9.21
N THR A 98 12.78 1.35 10.31
CA THR A 98 13.31 1.10 11.65
C THR A 98 13.81 -0.34 11.77
N ILE A 99 13.03 -1.31 11.26
CA ILE A 99 13.42 -2.72 11.22
C ILE A 99 14.63 -2.92 10.29
N ALA A 100 14.59 -2.35 9.08
CA ALA A 100 15.67 -2.49 8.11
C ALA A 100 17.00 -1.92 8.65
N ALA A 101 16.98 -0.74 9.26
CA ALA A 101 18.16 -0.14 9.86
C ALA A 101 18.73 -1.01 11.00
N ALA A 102 17.87 -1.58 11.85
CA ALA A 102 18.29 -2.44 12.95
C ALA A 102 18.87 -3.79 12.49
N LEU A 103 18.42 -4.30 11.33
CA LEU A 103 18.90 -5.54 10.70
C LEU A 103 19.99 -5.30 9.65
N CYS A 104 20.46 -4.06 9.50
CA CYS A 104 21.42 -3.64 8.46
C CYS A 104 20.98 -4.03 7.03
N LEU A 105 19.69 -3.90 6.72
CA LEU A 105 19.12 -4.14 5.39
C LEU A 105 19.10 -2.85 4.55
N ASN A 106 18.78 -2.97 3.26
CA ASN A 106 18.72 -1.81 2.37
C ASN A 106 17.51 -0.91 2.68
N GLU A 107 17.74 0.19 3.39
CA GLU A 107 16.69 1.15 3.77
C GLU A 107 15.99 1.76 2.56
N ALA A 108 16.72 2.09 1.48
CA ALA A 108 16.15 2.74 0.30
C ALA A 108 15.20 1.80 -0.45
N LEU A 109 15.56 0.51 -0.57
CA LEU A 109 14.69 -0.52 -1.11
C LEU A 109 13.44 -0.71 -0.25
N THR A 110 13.64 -0.84 1.06
CA THR A 110 12.55 -0.99 2.04
C THR A 110 11.57 0.19 1.95
N GLU A 111 12.09 1.41 1.91
CA GLU A 111 11.30 2.63 1.78
C GLU A 111 10.53 2.68 0.44
N ALA A 112 11.19 2.37 -0.68
CA ALA A 112 10.55 2.34 -1.99
C ALA A 112 9.38 1.33 -2.05
N ILE A 113 9.58 0.12 -1.53
CA ILE A 113 8.52 -0.90 -1.46
C ILE A 113 7.36 -0.41 -0.58
N ALA A 114 7.67 0.10 0.62
CA ALA A 114 6.66 0.60 1.56
C ALA A 114 5.85 1.76 0.96
N LEU A 115 6.47 2.69 0.24
CA LEU A 115 5.74 3.79 -0.40
C LEU A 115 4.90 3.33 -1.61
N GLY A 116 5.29 2.23 -2.25
CA GLY A 116 4.64 1.71 -3.46
C GLY A 116 3.55 0.67 -3.23
N HIS A 117 3.49 0.03 -2.04
CA HIS A 117 2.64 -1.14 -1.81
C HIS A 117 1.15 -0.85 -2.02
N ASP A 118 0.72 0.36 -1.64
CA ASP A 118 -0.69 0.74 -1.51
C ASP A 118 -1.24 1.57 -2.69
N LEU A 119 -0.44 1.78 -3.74
CA LEU A 119 -0.78 2.66 -4.87
C LEU A 119 -2.07 2.24 -5.60
N GLY A 120 -2.37 0.94 -5.62
CA GLY A 120 -3.46 0.34 -6.38
C GLY A 120 -4.81 0.32 -5.68
N HIS A 121 -4.93 0.85 -4.46
CA HIS A 121 -6.19 0.78 -3.75
C HIS A 121 -7.29 1.60 -4.39
N THR A 122 -8.52 1.12 -4.28
CA THR A 122 -9.73 1.80 -4.76
C THR A 122 -10.11 2.99 -3.88
N PRO A 123 -10.97 3.89 -4.38
CA PRO A 123 -11.77 4.73 -3.52
C PRO A 123 -12.52 3.90 -2.47
N PHE A 124 -12.80 4.49 -1.32
CA PHE A 124 -13.57 3.86 -0.23
C PHE A 124 -12.91 2.61 0.39
N GLY A 125 -11.59 2.44 0.21
CA GLY A 125 -10.83 1.36 0.83
C GLY A 125 -11.37 -0.03 0.51
N HIS A 126 -11.58 -0.85 1.55
CA HIS A 126 -12.03 -2.24 1.40
C HIS A 126 -13.40 -2.39 0.72
N ALA A 127 -14.30 -1.41 0.88
CA ALA A 127 -15.60 -1.43 0.21
C ALA A 127 -15.45 -1.39 -1.31
N GLY A 128 -14.60 -0.49 -1.81
CA GLY A 128 -14.30 -0.40 -3.24
C GLY A 128 -13.58 -1.64 -3.77
N GLU A 129 -12.67 -2.22 -2.99
CA GLU A 129 -11.92 -3.41 -3.38
C GLU A 129 -12.84 -4.63 -3.50
N ALA A 130 -13.68 -4.87 -2.49
CA ALA A 130 -14.66 -5.96 -2.49
C ALA A 130 -15.61 -5.83 -3.69
N THR A 131 -16.12 -4.63 -3.93
CA THR A 131 -17.06 -4.37 -5.03
C THR A 131 -16.41 -4.55 -6.40
N LEU A 132 -15.20 -4.02 -6.63
CA LEU A 132 -14.51 -4.26 -7.90
C LEU A 132 -14.12 -5.72 -8.09
N ASN A 133 -13.84 -6.46 -7.00
CA ASN A 133 -13.52 -7.87 -7.08
C ASN A 133 -14.74 -8.71 -7.49
N GLU A 134 -15.94 -8.33 -7.06
CA GLU A 134 -17.19 -8.94 -7.52
C GLU A 134 -17.51 -8.58 -8.98
N LEU A 135 -17.32 -7.32 -9.37
CA LEU A 135 -17.77 -6.80 -10.67
C LEU A 135 -16.82 -7.12 -11.83
N HIS A 136 -15.52 -7.14 -11.58
CA HIS A 136 -14.53 -7.39 -12.64
C HIS A 136 -14.40 -8.90 -12.90
N PRO A 137 -14.60 -9.41 -14.13
CA PRO A 137 -14.61 -10.85 -14.41
C PRO A 137 -13.36 -11.63 -13.98
N GLY A 138 -12.20 -10.97 -13.95
CA GLY A 138 -10.93 -11.54 -13.48
C GLY A 138 -10.63 -11.30 -11.99
N GLY A 139 -11.60 -10.81 -11.22
CA GLY A 139 -11.42 -10.31 -9.87
C GLY A 139 -10.60 -9.01 -9.80
N PHE A 140 -10.43 -8.51 -8.58
CA PHE A 140 -9.64 -7.33 -8.25
C PHE A 140 -8.92 -7.54 -6.93
N ARG A 141 -7.65 -7.14 -6.90
CA ARG A 141 -6.82 -7.13 -5.69
C ARG A 141 -5.95 -5.90 -5.74
N HIS A 142 -5.95 -5.09 -4.69
CA HIS A 142 -5.24 -3.81 -4.66
C HIS A 142 -3.75 -3.98 -4.98
N TYR A 143 -3.09 -5.00 -4.42
CA TYR A 143 -1.65 -5.21 -4.60
C TYR A 143 -1.27 -5.58 -6.05
N VAL A 144 -2.15 -6.32 -6.75
CA VAL A 144 -2.02 -6.58 -8.20
C VAL A 144 -2.22 -5.27 -8.98
N HIS A 145 -3.17 -4.45 -8.53
CA HIS A 145 -3.38 -3.14 -9.13
C HIS A 145 -2.24 -2.17 -8.84
N SER A 146 -1.57 -2.23 -7.68
CA SER A 146 -0.39 -1.43 -7.35
C SER A 146 0.75 -1.72 -8.33
N LEU A 147 1.00 -3.01 -8.61
CA LEU A 147 1.96 -3.41 -9.65
C LEU A 147 1.53 -2.87 -11.02
N ARG A 148 0.23 -2.93 -11.35
CA ARG A 148 -0.29 -2.40 -12.61
C ARG A 148 -0.11 -0.89 -12.73
N VAL A 149 -0.28 -0.13 -11.64
CA VAL A 149 -0.06 1.32 -11.61
C VAL A 149 1.38 1.64 -12.00
N VAL A 150 2.34 0.98 -11.35
CA VAL A 150 3.77 1.25 -11.56
C VAL A 150 4.28 0.69 -12.89
N ASP A 151 3.65 -0.33 -13.45
CA ASP A 151 4.08 -0.92 -14.72
C ASP A 151 3.43 -0.27 -15.95
N PHE A 152 2.19 0.23 -15.83
CA PHE A 152 1.38 0.54 -17.01
C PHE A 152 0.52 1.79 -16.92
N LEU A 153 0.12 2.27 -15.73
CA LEU A 153 -0.88 3.36 -15.67
C LEU A 153 -0.25 4.74 -15.49
N GLU A 154 0.81 4.82 -14.69
CA GLU A 154 1.51 6.07 -14.48
C GLU A 154 2.22 6.57 -15.75
N ASN A 155 2.63 7.84 -15.70
CA ASN A 155 3.39 8.49 -16.79
C ASN A 155 2.73 8.35 -18.18
N ARG A 156 1.41 8.60 -18.25
CA ARG A 156 0.59 8.53 -19.47
C ARG A 156 0.62 7.15 -20.15
N GLY A 157 0.60 6.07 -19.35
CA GLY A 157 0.54 4.70 -19.88
C GLY A 157 1.89 4.00 -19.99
N LYS A 158 2.99 4.66 -19.59
CA LYS A 158 4.36 4.13 -19.65
C LYS A 158 4.80 3.42 -18.37
N GLY A 159 4.07 3.63 -17.27
CA GLY A 159 4.52 3.22 -15.94
C GLY A 159 5.67 4.07 -15.39
N LEU A 160 6.17 3.67 -14.22
CA LEU A 160 7.32 4.24 -13.53
C LEU A 160 8.62 3.48 -13.82
N ASN A 161 8.56 2.34 -14.52
CA ASN A 161 9.70 1.48 -14.85
C ASN A 161 10.61 1.21 -13.64
N LEU A 162 10.02 0.75 -12.54
CA LEU A 162 10.74 0.46 -11.30
C LEU A 162 11.60 -0.80 -11.43
N THR A 163 12.57 -0.95 -10.51
CA THR A 163 13.40 -2.15 -10.39
C THR A 163 12.57 -3.39 -10.06
N PHE A 164 13.09 -4.57 -10.39
CA PHE A 164 12.43 -5.84 -10.07
C PHE A 164 12.16 -5.99 -8.58
N GLU A 165 13.11 -5.61 -7.73
CA GLU A 165 13.04 -5.78 -6.28
C GLU A 165 11.87 -5.01 -5.69
N VAL A 166 11.70 -3.74 -6.11
CA VAL A 166 10.59 -2.90 -5.68
C VAL A 166 9.25 -3.47 -6.16
N ARG A 167 9.17 -3.87 -7.43
CA ARG A 167 7.95 -4.47 -8.02
C ARG A 167 7.56 -5.78 -7.32
N ASN A 168 8.54 -6.61 -7.01
CA ASN A 168 8.36 -7.88 -6.30
C ASN A 168 7.85 -7.65 -4.88
N GLY A 169 8.43 -6.70 -4.16
CA GLY A 169 7.94 -6.28 -2.84
C GLY A 169 6.48 -5.79 -2.90
N ILE A 170 6.15 -4.93 -3.87
CA ILE A 170 4.79 -4.40 -4.06
C ILE A 170 3.78 -5.53 -4.33
N ILE A 171 4.08 -6.51 -5.18
CA ILE A 171 3.10 -7.57 -5.49
C ILE A 171 2.98 -8.63 -4.39
N LYS A 172 4.03 -8.84 -3.58
CA LYS A 172 4.06 -9.89 -2.56
C LYS A 172 3.83 -9.41 -1.12
N HIS A 173 3.64 -8.11 -0.89
CA HIS A 173 3.41 -7.60 0.47
C HIS A 173 2.13 -8.19 1.09
N SER A 174 1.02 -8.26 0.33
CA SER A 174 -0.28 -8.67 0.86
C SER A 174 -0.63 -10.11 0.52
N LYS A 175 -1.01 -10.90 1.54
CA LYS A 175 -1.71 -12.19 1.37
C LYS A 175 -2.76 -12.42 2.45
N GLY A 176 -3.79 -11.57 2.49
CA GLY A 176 -5.05 -11.83 3.21
C GLY A 176 -4.87 -12.37 4.64
N ARG A 177 -5.60 -13.44 5.00
CA ARG A 177 -5.57 -14.06 6.33
C ARG A 177 -4.50 -15.14 6.53
N ASN A 178 -3.62 -15.35 5.56
CA ASN A 178 -2.58 -16.37 5.68
C ASN A 178 -1.57 -15.97 6.77
N ASP A 179 -0.69 -16.92 7.09
CA ASP A 179 0.37 -16.74 8.07
C ASP A 179 1.19 -15.48 7.81
N ILE A 180 1.61 -14.84 8.90
CA ILE A 180 2.41 -13.61 8.88
C ILE A 180 3.73 -13.89 8.15
N LEU A 181 4.38 -15.00 8.56
CA LEU A 181 5.62 -15.54 8.03
C LEU A 181 5.38 -17.01 7.63
N PRO A 182 4.92 -17.30 6.41
CA PRO A 182 4.69 -18.67 5.96
C PRO A 182 6.02 -19.41 5.72
N ASP A 183 6.02 -20.72 5.98
CA ASP A 183 7.18 -21.60 5.71
C ASP A 183 7.49 -21.71 4.20
N ASN A 184 6.50 -21.48 3.34
CA ASN A 184 6.64 -21.57 1.89
C ASN A 184 7.27 -20.28 1.31
N SER A 185 8.54 -20.39 0.90
CA SER A 185 9.34 -19.29 0.32
C SER A 185 8.74 -18.68 -0.96
N SER A 186 7.95 -19.43 -1.73
CA SER A 186 7.33 -18.91 -2.96
C SER A 186 6.33 -17.79 -2.68
N GLU A 187 5.76 -17.77 -1.47
CA GLU A 187 4.78 -16.78 -1.03
C GLU A 187 5.41 -15.47 -0.58
N LEU A 188 6.67 -15.50 -0.17
CA LEU A 188 7.38 -14.36 0.36
C LEU A 188 7.98 -13.49 -0.76
N PRO A 189 8.10 -12.17 -0.51
CA PRO A 189 8.99 -11.30 -1.26
C PRO A 189 10.38 -11.92 -1.44
N ALA A 190 10.96 -11.72 -2.62
CA ALA A 190 12.28 -12.26 -2.98
C ALA A 190 13.39 -11.69 -2.10
N THR A 191 13.20 -10.47 -1.59
CA THR A 191 14.16 -9.75 -0.75
C THR A 191 13.70 -9.73 0.70
N MET A 192 14.65 -9.71 1.64
CA MET A 192 14.35 -9.58 3.06
C MET A 192 13.69 -8.22 3.36
N GLU A 193 14.08 -7.17 2.63
CA GLU A 193 13.44 -5.84 2.68
C GLU A 193 11.95 -5.90 2.33
N GLY A 194 11.58 -6.66 1.29
CA GLY A 194 10.17 -6.85 0.94
C GLY A 194 9.40 -7.61 2.02
N GLN A 195 10.02 -8.61 2.65
CA GLN A 195 9.42 -9.34 3.77
C GLN A 195 9.23 -8.42 4.99
N VAL A 196 10.19 -7.54 5.26
CA VAL A 196 10.08 -6.52 6.31
C VAL A 196 8.90 -5.60 6.05
N VAL A 197 8.71 -5.12 4.81
CA VAL A 197 7.53 -4.29 4.48
C VAL A 197 6.22 -5.04 4.71
N ARG A 198 6.15 -6.32 4.34
CA ARG A 198 4.97 -7.17 4.61
C ARG A 198 4.65 -7.22 6.11
N VAL A 199 5.65 -7.44 6.96
CA VAL A 199 5.44 -7.49 8.42
C VAL A 199 5.12 -6.11 8.98
N ALA A 200 5.79 -5.06 8.49
CA ALA A 200 5.56 -3.68 8.92
C ALA A 200 4.13 -3.21 8.58
N ASP A 201 3.61 -3.58 7.42
CA ASP A 201 2.21 -3.33 7.04
C ASP A 201 1.24 -3.97 8.04
N ILE A 202 1.50 -5.23 8.41
CA ILE A 202 0.71 -5.93 9.44
C ILE A 202 0.76 -5.21 10.79
N ILE A 203 1.96 -4.84 11.24
CA ILE A 203 2.16 -4.12 12.50
C ILE A 203 1.43 -2.77 12.47
N ALA A 204 1.49 -2.05 11.34
CA ALA A 204 0.82 -0.76 11.21
C ALA A 204 -0.69 -0.93 11.35
N TYR A 205 -1.31 -1.82 10.55
CA TYR A 205 -2.78 -1.89 10.52
C TYR A 205 -3.41 -2.43 11.78
N VAL A 206 -2.84 -3.45 12.42
CA VAL A 206 -3.40 -3.96 13.67
C VAL A 206 -3.37 -2.91 14.78
N ASN A 207 -2.42 -1.97 14.73
CA ASN A 207 -2.30 -0.92 15.74
C ASN A 207 -3.23 0.25 15.47
N HIS A 208 -3.29 0.74 14.24
CA HIS A 208 -4.08 1.91 13.95
C HIS A 208 -5.57 1.62 13.76
N ASP A 209 -5.94 0.44 13.26
CA ASP A 209 -7.37 0.09 13.14
C ASP A 209 -7.97 -0.07 14.54
N MET A 210 -7.18 -0.61 15.47
CA MET A 210 -7.57 -0.66 16.87
C MET A 210 -7.73 0.74 17.47
N ASP A 211 -6.77 1.65 17.24
CA ASP A 211 -6.86 3.03 17.73
C ASP A 211 -8.04 3.78 17.12
N ASP A 212 -8.29 3.64 15.82
CA ASP A 212 -9.40 4.30 15.13
C ASP A 212 -10.74 3.71 15.59
N ALA A 213 -10.82 2.40 15.85
CA ALA A 213 -12.01 1.77 16.43
C ALA A 213 -12.28 2.22 17.88
N LEU A 214 -11.23 2.37 18.70
CA LEU A 214 -11.34 2.94 20.05
C LEU A 214 -11.82 4.39 20.00
N ARG A 215 -11.25 5.22 19.12
CA ARG A 215 -11.65 6.63 18.93
C ARG A 215 -13.08 6.76 18.42
N ALA A 216 -13.51 5.86 17.53
CA ALA A 216 -14.87 5.82 17.01
C ALA A 216 -15.89 5.26 18.01
N GLY A 217 -15.45 4.76 19.17
CA GLY A 217 -16.31 4.12 20.17
C GLY A 217 -16.95 2.82 19.66
N ILE A 218 -16.30 2.15 18.70
CA ILE A 218 -16.73 0.83 18.19
C ILE A 218 -16.34 -0.27 19.17
N ILE A 219 -15.16 -0.11 19.78
CA ILE A 219 -14.65 -0.95 20.86
C ILE A 219 -14.18 -0.06 22.02
N HIS A 220 -14.12 -0.62 23.21
CA HIS A 220 -13.56 -0.01 24.41
C HIS A 220 -12.27 -0.73 24.83
N GLU A 221 -11.43 -0.07 25.62
CA GLU A 221 -10.19 -0.70 26.12
C GLU A 221 -10.43 -1.96 26.95
N SER A 222 -11.60 -2.07 27.58
CA SER A 222 -12.03 -3.26 28.34
C SER A 222 -12.32 -4.47 27.46
N ASP A 223 -12.60 -4.24 26.18
CA ASP A 223 -12.98 -5.31 25.24
C ASP A 223 -11.76 -6.07 24.74
N LEU A 224 -10.57 -5.46 24.83
CA LEU A 224 -9.33 -6.08 24.41
C LEU A 224 -8.94 -7.21 25.39
N PRO A 225 -8.72 -8.45 24.90
CA PRO A 225 -8.28 -9.55 25.74
C PRO A 225 -7.02 -9.21 26.57
N ALA A 226 -7.07 -9.49 27.87
CA ALA A 226 -5.98 -9.18 28.80
C ALA A 226 -4.65 -9.85 28.38
N ASP A 227 -4.73 -11.06 27.83
CA ASP A 227 -3.57 -11.81 27.33
C ASP A 227 -2.86 -11.07 26.19
N ILE A 228 -3.61 -10.48 25.25
CA ILE A 228 -3.05 -9.66 24.17
C ILE A 228 -2.39 -8.42 24.77
N LYS A 229 -3.12 -7.69 25.64
CA LYS A 229 -2.63 -6.46 26.28
C LYS A 229 -1.34 -6.71 27.09
N ALA A 230 -1.17 -7.88 27.68
CA ALA A 230 0.04 -8.26 28.41
C ALA A 230 1.25 -8.50 27.50
N VAL A 231 1.06 -8.83 26.22
CA VAL A 231 2.15 -9.05 25.26
C VAL A 231 2.56 -7.75 24.58
N ILE A 232 1.60 -7.02 24.03
CA ILE A 232 1.87 -5.84 23.19
C ILE A 232 1.80 -4.53 23.97
N GLY A 233 1.11 -4.49 25.11
CA GLY A 233 0.96 -3.31 25.94
C GLY A 233 -0.31 -2.50 25.67
N ASP A 234 -0.47 -1.42 26.44
CA ASP A 234 -1.70 -0.64 26.56
C ASP A 234 -1.79 0.56 25.60
N ARG A 235 -0.66 1.07 25.11
CA ARG A 235 -0.59 2.28 24.26
C ARG A 235 -0.05 1.97 22.88
N HIS A 236 -0.49 2.73 21.87
CA HIS A 236 -0.05 2.60 20.47
C HIS A 236 1.47 2.45 20.33
N SER A 237 2.24 3.39 20.88
CA SER A 237 3.71 3.36 20.78
C SER A 237 4.34 2.12 21.44
N LYS A 238 3.78 1.64 22.55
CA LYS A 238 4.27 0.42 23.22
C LYS A 238 3.99 -0.82 22.39
N ARG A 239 2.82 -0.91 21.77
CA ARG A 239 2.42 -2.05 20.92
C ARG A 239 3.28 -2.16 19.68
N THR A 240 3.42 -1.07 18.93
CA THR A 240 4.33 -1.01 17.79
C THR A 240 5.76 -1.34 18.21
N GLY A 241 6.25 -0.73 19.30
CA GLY A 241 7.59 -0.97 19.82
C GLY A 241 7.84 -2.41 20.25
N ALA A 242 6.86 -3.06 20.89
CA ALA A 242 6.96 -4.46 21.30
C ALA A 242 7.03 -5.41 20.10
N MET A 243 6.16 -5.23 19.11
CA MET A 243 6.16 -6.05 17.88
C MET A 243 7.45 -5.87 17.08
N VAL A 244 7.91 -4.62 16.91
CA VAL A 244 9.17 -4.31 16.19
C VAL A 244 10.37 -4.88 16.92
N ARG A 245 10.43 -4.72 18.25
CA ARG A 245 11.54 -5.24 19.06
C ARG A 245 11.62 -6.76 19.03
N ASP A 246 10.48 -7.44 19.18
CA ASP A 246 10.40 -8.90 19.12
C ASP A 246 10.92 -9.43 17.77
N LEU A 247 10.41 -8.86 16.66
CA LEU A 247 10.87 -9.22 15.32
C LEU A 247 12.39 -9.07 15.17
N ILE A 248 12.96 -7.94 15.60
CA ILE A 248 14.39 -7.68 15.47
C ILE A 248 15.20 -8.66 16.32
N VAL A 249 14.84 -8.84 17.60
CA VAL A 249 15.61 -9.67 18.54
C VAL A 249 15.60 -11.14 18.10
N GLU A 250 14.43 -11.67 17.75
CA GLU A 250 14.30 -13.07 17.33
C GLU A 250 14.99 -13.31 15.99
N THR A 251 14.90 -12.37 15.05
CA THR A 251 15.61 -12.44 13.76
C THR A 251 17.13 -12.46 13.95
N LEU A 252 17.67 -11.58 14.81
CA LEU A 252 19.09 -11.53 15.10
C LEU A 252 19.57 -12.77 15.87
N ALA A 253 18.76 -13.30 16.78
CA ALA A 253 19.08 -14.49 17.56
C ALA A 253 19.13 -15.76 16.68
N ALA A 254 18.23 -15.88 15.69
CA ALA A 254 18.23 -17.00 14.76
C ALA A 254 19.42 -16.96 13.79
N GLY A 255 19.75 -15.78 13.26
CA GLY A 255 20.95 -15.59 12.42
C GLY A 255 20.99 -16.42 11.13
N ASP A 256 19.84 -16.87 10.63
CA ASP A 256 19.71 -17.80 9.50
C ASP A 256 19.27 -17.12 8.18
N GLY A 257 19.24 -15.79 8.17
CA GLY A 257 18.82 -14.99 7.01
C GLY A 257 17.31 -14.96 6.78
N ARG A 258 16.50 -15.27 7.79
CA ARG A 258 15.02 -15.20 7.73
C ARG A 258 14.48 -14.30 8.83
N LEU A 259 13.27 -13.78 8.64
CA LEU A 259 12.57 -13.04 9.70
C LEU A 259 11.94 -14.01 10.68
N HIS A 260 12.06 -13.71 11.98
CA HIS A 260 11.50 -14.52 13.06
C HIS A 260 10.71 -13.66 14.04
N LEU A 261 9.62 -14.23 14.55
CA LEU A 261 8.81 -13.69 15.65
C LEU A 261 8.73 -14.75 16.73
N SER A 262 8.68 -14.33 17.99
CA SER A 262 8.49 -15.28 19.08
C SER A 262 7.10 -15.90 18.97
N HIS A 263 6.94 -17.16 19.40
CA HIS A 263 5.63 -17.83 19.40
C HIS A 263 4.56 -17.01 20.14
N LYS A 264 4.95 -16.33 21.23
CA LYS A 264 4.07 -15.47 22.01
C LYS A 264 3.60 -14.25 21.21
N MET A 265 4.51 -13.59 20.48
CA MET A 265 4.18 -12.43 19.67
C MET A 265 3.34 -12.80 18.44
N LEU A 266 3.71 -13.88 17.75
CA LEU A 266 2.95 -14.39 16.60
C LEU A 266 1.50 -14.69 16.98
N ARG A 267 1.29 -15.35 18.13
CA ARG A 267 -0.05 -15.60 18.67
C ARG A 267 -0.77 -14.28 18.99
N ALA A 268 -0.12 -13.35 19.68
CA ALA A 268 -0.75 -12.08 20.05
C ALA A 268 -1.19 -11.25 18.83
N ILE A 269 -0.39 -11.19 17.76
CA ILE A 269 -0.77 -10.50 16.52
C ILE A 269 -1.94 -11.24 15.84
N THR A 270 -1.92 -12.57 15.81
CA THR A 270 -2.98 -13.39 15.20
C THR A 270 -4.32 -13.23 15.92
N ASP A 271 -4.28 -13.26 17.26
CA ASP A 271 -5.47 -13.07 18.10
C ASP A 271 -6.00 -11.64 17.97
N LEU A 272 -5.12 -10.62 17.88
CA LEU A 272 -5.52 -9.24 17.65
C LEU A 272 -6.20 -9.04 16.29
N ARG A 273 -5.66 -9.65 15.21
CA ARG A 273 -6.29 -9.62 13.89
C ARG A 273 -7.69 -10.22 13.92
N THR A 274 -7.85 -11.34 14.64
CA THR A 274 -9.15 -12.01 14.80
C THR A 274 -10.13 -11.12 15.56
N PHE A 275 -9.69 -10.53 16.68
CA PHE A 275 -10.49 -9.59 17.48
C PHE A 275 -10.97 -8.40 16.66
N LEU A 276 -10.07 -7.73 15.91
CA LEU A 276 -10.45 -6.60 15.05
C LEU A 276 -11.46 -7.01 13.98
N TYR A 277 -11.30 -8.20 13.41
CA TYR A 277 -12.23 -8.68 12.41
C TYR A 277 -13.65 -8.90 12.97
N GLU A 278 -13.75 -9.51 14.14
CA GLU A 278 -15.04 -9.83 14.75
C GLU A 278 -15.75 -8.60 15.31
N ASN A 279 -15.01 -7.64 15.86
CA ASN A 279 -15.58 -6.53 16.63
C ASN A 279 -15.58 -5.20 15.87
N VAL A 280 -14.66 -4.99 14.93
CA VAL A 280 -14.55 -3.72 14.20
C VAL A 280 -15.12 -3.85 12.80
N TYR A 281 -14.61 -4.77 11.98
CA TYR A 281 -15.01 -4.84 10.57
C TYR A 281 -16.45 -5.36 10.37
N ARG A 282 -17.04 -6.04 11.35
CA ARG A 282 -18.45 -6.50 11.33
C ARG A 282 -19.44 -5.48 11.92
N PHE A 283 -18.98 -4.32 12.40
CA PHE A 283 -19.83 -3.38 13.11
C PHE A 283 -20.87 -2.70 12.20
N TYR A 284 -22.12 -2.59 12.67
CA TYR A 284 -23.28 -2.18 11.85
C TYR A 284 -23.17 -0.77 11.25
N LYS A 285 -22.60 0.21 11.97
CA LYS A 285 -22.46 1.59 11.43
C LYS A 285 -21.45 1.63 10.28
N VAL A 286 -20.37 0.86 10.41
CA VAL A 286 -19.40 0.68 9.33
C VAL A 286 -20.10 0.01 8.16
N HIS A 287 -20.95 -1.00 8.43
CA HIS A 287 -21.69 -1.72 7.40
C HIS A 287 -22.59 -0.83 6.53
N ASN A 288 -23.38 0.09 7.09
CA ASN A 288 -24.27 0.94 6.28
C ASN A 288 -23.51 1.90 5.35
N GLU A 289 -22.47 2.58 5.85
CA GLU A 289 -21.64 3.43 4.98
C GLU A 289 -20.87 2.59 3.96
N PHE A 290 -20.43 1.39 4.35
CA PHE A 290 -19.80 0.41 3.46
C PHE A 290 -20.75 0.06 2.30
N GLU A 291 -22.01 -0.30 2.58
CA GLU A 291 -23.03 -0.59 1.55
C GLU A 291 -23.25 0.58 0.59
N LYS A 292 -23.33 1.81 1.10
CA LYS A 292 -23.43 3.02 0.26
C LYS A 292 -22.22 3.18 -0.65
N ALA A 293 -21.01 2.99 -0.11
CA ALA A 293 -19.78 3.05 -0.90
C ALA A 293 -19.74 1.96 -1.98
N GLN A 294 -20.16 0.73 -1.65
CA GLN A 294 -20.29 -0.35 -2.63
C GLN A 294 -21.27 0.02 -3.74
N ARG A 295 -22.41 0.61 -3.39
CA ARG A 295 -23.41 1.07 -4.38
C ARG A 295 -22.84 2.12 -5.32
N VAL A 296 -22.14 3.13 -4.79
CA VAL A 296 -21.47 4.15 -5.61
C VAL A 296 -20.54 3.52 -6.65
N ILE A 297 -19.69 2.57 -6.21
CA ILE A 297 -18.76 1.89 -7.12
C ILE A 297 -19.50 1.04 -8.15
N ARG A 298 -20.55 0.32 -7.75
CA ARG A 298 -21.36 -0.55 -8.63
C ARG A 298 -22.06 0.24 -9.73
N ASP A 299 -22.76 1.30 -9.36
CA ASP A 299 -23.49 2.16 -10.28
C ASP A 299 -22.52 2.83 -11.27
N LEU A 300 -21.38 3.37 -10.79
CA LEU A 300 -20.34 3.95 -11.65
C LEU A 300 -19.75 2.91 -12.62
N TYR A 301 -19.51 1.69 -12.15
CA TYR A 301 -18.98 0.59 -12.97
C TYR A 301 -19.91 0.27 -14.14
N HIS A 302 -21.20 0.04 -13.86
CA HIS A 302 -22.19 -0.25 -14.90
C HIS A 302 -22.39 0.93 -15.85
N TYR A 303 -22.50 2.15 -15.31
CA TYR A 303 -22.63 3.34 -16.13
C TYR A 303 -21.49 3.48 -17.13
N PHE A 304 -20.23 3.29 -16.70
CA PHE A 304 -19.09 3.43 -17.59
C PHE A 304 -19.00 2.32 -18.64
N LEU A 305 -19.44 1.10 -18.33
CA LEU A 305 -19.52 0.04 -19.34
C LEU A 305 -20.46 0.42 -20.49
N GLU A 306 -21.60 1.05 -20.17
CA GLU A 306 -22.63 1.40 -21.15
C GLU A 306 -22.39 2.75 -21.85
N ASN A 307 -21.83 3.73 -21.13
CA ASN A 307 -21.81 5.13 -21.58
C ASN A 307 -20.39 5.67 -21.87
N GLY A 308 -19.34 4.93 -21.51
CA GLY A 308 -17.96 5.38 -21.62
C GLY A 308 -17.51 6.21 -20.40
N LEU A 309 -16.19 6.43 -20.29
CA LEU A 309 -15.58 7.18 -19.18
C LEU A 309 -15.87 8.67 -19.28
N MET A 310 -15.92 9.32 -18.13
CA MET A 310 -16.03 10.77 -18.00
C MET A 310 -14.74 11.36 -17.42
N GLU A 311 -14.50 12.64 -17.68
CA GLU A 311 -13.49 13.41 -16.98
C GLU A 311 -13.96 14.81 -16.68
N ARG A 312 -13.20 15.51 -15.83
CA ARG A 312 -13.52 16.86 -15.39
C ARG A 312 -12.68 17.86 -16.18
N ASP A 313 -13.34 18.82 -16.80
CA ASP A 313 -12.71 19.98 -17.44
C ASP A 313 -13.14 21.25 -16.69
N GLY A 314 -12.21 21.81 -15.90
CA GLY A 314 -12.53 22.88 -14.96
C GLY A 314 -13.67 22.50 -13.99
N THR A 315 -14.82 23.14 -14.15
CA THR A 315 -16.03 22.92 -13.32
C THR A 315 -17.06 21.99 -13.97
N SER A 316 -16.90 21.62 -15.24
CA SER A 316 -17.84 20.76 -15.97
C SER A 316 -17.32 19.33 -16.12
N TRP A 317 -18.24 18.42 -16.40
CA TRP A 317 -17.94 17.02 -16.73
C TRP A 317 -18.14 16.80 -18.22
N GLN A 318 -17.22 16.08 -18.83
CA GLN A 318 -17.25 15.76 -20.27
C GLN A 318 -16.89 14.30 -20.54
N PRO A 319 -17.33 13.73 -21.67
CA PRO A 319 -16.92 12.39 -22.08
C PRO A 319 -15.41 12.33 -22.33
N LYS A 320 -14.72 11.44 -21.63
CA LYS A 320 -13.31 11.11 -21.89
C LYS A 320 -13.18 10.08 -23.02
N THR A 321 -14.16 9.20 -23.13
CA THR A 321 -14.30 8.24 -24.23
C THR A 321 -15.72 8.33 -24.78
N GLN A 322 -15.88 8.11 -26.08
CA GLN A 322 -17.20 8.09 -26.70
C GLN A 322 -18.02 6.84 -26.27
N LYS A 323 -19.35 6.95 -26.38
CA LYS A 323 -20.31 5.87 -26.10
C LYS A 323 -20.10 4.71 -27.09
N ASN A 324 -20.18 3.46 -26.62
CA ASN A 324 -20.02 2.23 -27.43
C ASN A 324 -18.65 1.99 -28.10
N VAL A 325 -17.54 2.54 -27.57
CA VAL A 325 -16.20 2.46 -28.19
C VAL A 325 -15.29 1.35 -27.63
N TRP A 326 -15.85 0.41 -26.88
CA TRP A 326 -15.03 -0.68 -26.35
C TRP A 326 -14.63 -1.68 -27.44
N ALA A 327 -13.33 -1.82 -27.67
CA ALA A 327 -12.80 -2.79 -28.64
C ALA A 327 -13.14 -4.26 -28.29
N SER A 328 -13.35 -4.55 -27.00
CA SER A 328 -13.93 -5.81 -26.52
C SER A 328 -14.43 -5.64 -25.09
N GLU A 329 -15.30 -6.53 -24.64
CA GLU A 329 -15.79 -6.58 -23.26
C GLU A 329 -14.63 -6.68 -22.25
N LYS A 330 -13.64 -7.54 -22.52
CA LYS A 330 -12.43 -7.67 -21.69
C LYS A 330 -11.68 -6.34 -21.54
N ILE A 331 -11.57 -5.56 -22.62
CA ILE A 331 -10.92 -4.24 -22.59
C ILE A 331 -11.79 -3.22 -21.85
N ALA A 332 -13.11 -3.28 -22.01
CA ALA A 332 -14.07 -2.43 -21.29
C ALA A 332 -13.91 -2.59 -19.78
N HIS A 333 -14.09 -3.83 -19.26
CA HIS A 333 -13.98 -4.12 -17.84
C HIS A 333 -12.64 -3.69 -17.26
N ARG A 334 -11.53 -3.92 -18.00
CA ARG A 334 -10.20 -3.51 -17.54
C ARG A 334 -10.07 -1.99 -17.46
N ARG A 335 -10.47 -1.25 -18.50
CA ARG A 335 -10.36 0.22 -18.52
C ARG A 335 -11.27 0.89 -17.50
N VAL A 336 -12.49 0.37 -17.32
CA VAL A 336 -13.43 0.84 -16.29
C VAL A 336 -12.85 0.58 -14.90
N CYS A 337 -12.33 -0.61 -14.65
CA CYS A 337 -11.68 -0.96 -13.39
C CYS A 337 -10.48 -0.05 -13.08
N ASP A 338 -9.58 0.17 -14.06
CA ASP A 338 -8.40 1.03 -13.88
C ASP A 338 -8.82 2.49 -13.62
N PHE A 339 -9.87 2.97 -14.30
CA PHE A 339 -10.39 4.31 -14.10
C PHE A 339 -10.98 4.47 -12.69
N ILE A 340 -11.81 3.53 -12.25
CA ILE A 340 -12.45 3.57 -10.93
C ILE A 340 -11.42 3.47 -9.80
N ALA A 341 -10.52 2.49 -9.86
CA ALA A 341 -9.47 2.35 -8.85
C ALA A 341 -8.56 3.60 -8.79
N GLY A 342 -8.38 4.29 -9.91
CA GLY A 342 -7.60 5.53 -10.01
C GLY A 342 -8.25 6.78 -9.40
N MET A 343 -9.55 6.76 -9.09
CA MET A 343 -10.27 7.91 -8.51
C MET A 343 -9.87 8.17 -7.05
N THR A 344 -10.14 9.36 -6.53
CA THR A 344 -10.17 9.64 -5.09
C THR A 344 -11.61 9.53 -4.58
N ASP A 345 -11.83 9.44 -3.27
CA ASP A 345 -13.19 9.31 -2.72
C ASP A 345 -14.06 10.51 -3.09
N ARG A 346 -13.50 11.72 -2.92
CA ARG A 346 -14.19 12.97 -3.29
C ARG A 346 -14.51 13.04 -4.77
N TYR A 347 -13.60 12.58 -5.63
CA TYR A 347 -13.84 12.57 -7.07
C TYR A 347 -14.96 11.59 -7.43
N ALA A 348 -14.92 10.36 -6.89
CA ALA A 348 -15.96 9.36 -7.08
C ALA A 348 -17.34 9.85 -6.62
N LEU A 349 -17.42 10.47 -5.44
CA LEU A 349 -18.68 11.05 -4.94
C LEU A 349 -19.18 12.18 -5.84
N SER A 350 -18.33 13.16 -6.18
CA SER A 350 -18.75 14.28 -7.04
C SER A 350 -19.20 13.83 -8.44
N LEU A 351 -18.61 12.75 -8.96
CA LEU A 351 -19.00 12.16 -10.25
C LEU A 351 -20.31 11.40 -10.13
N TYR A 352 -20.49 10.66 -9.04
CA TYR A 352 -21.75 9.99 -8.73
C TYR A 352 -22.90 10.99 -8.61
N GLU A 353 -22.70 12.09 -7.87
CA GLU A 353 -23.68 13.17 -7.75
C GLU A 353 -24.03 13.76 -9.11
N TYR A 354 -23.03 14.01 -9.97
CA TYR A 354 -23.29 14.56 -11.29
C TYR A 354 -24.08 13.62 -12.21
N ILE A 355 -23.78 12.32 -12.18
CA ILE A 355 -24.38 11.34 -13.08
C ILE A 355 -25.80 10.95 -12.63
N PHE A 356 -25.98 10.70 -11.34
CA PHE A 356 -27.17 10.02 -10.83
C PHE A 356 -28.13 10.92 -10.05
N LEU A 357 -27.67 12.05 -9.50
CA LEU A 357 -28.58 12.96 -8.79
C LEU A 357 -29.23 13.95 -9.77
N PRO A 358 -30.56 14.09 -9.74
CA PRO A 358 -31.25 15.08 -10.57
C PRO A 358 -30.87 16.49 -10.12
N LYS A 359 -30.67 17.38 -11.10
CA LYS A 359 -30.51 18.81 -10.82
C LYS A 359 -31.88 19.48 -10.86
N PRO A 360 -32.20 20.37 -9.90
CA PRO A 360 -33.39 21.20 -10.00
C PRO A 360 -33.34 22.01 -11.29
N TRP A 361 -34.50 22.20 -11.92
CA TRP A 361 -34.61 22.99 -13.14
C TRP A 361 -34.25 24.44 -12.81
N ASN A 362 -33.22 24.98 -13.48
CA ASN A 362 -32.99 26.41 -13.46
C ASN A 362 -33.96 27.02 -14.47
N VAL A 363 -35.03 27.65 -13.98
CA VAL A 363 -35.94 28.49 -14.76
C VAL A 363 -35.42 29.91 -14.78
#